data_AF-A0A2J0LD47-F1
#
_entry.id   AF-A0A2J0LD47-F1
#
_cell.length_a   1.000
_cell.length_b   1.000
_cell.length_c   1.000
_cell.angle_alpha   90.00
_cell.angle_beta   90.00
_cell.angle_gamma   90.00
#
_symmetry.space_group_name_H-M   'P 1'
#
loop_
_entity.id
_entity.type
_entity.pdbx_description
1 polymer ?
#
loop_
_entity_poly.entity_id
_entity_poly.type
_entity_poly.pdbx_seq_one_letter_code
_entity_poly.pdbx_strand_id
1 'polypeptide(L)'
;VDHTHADSVVTVTNTPDGKKYIRDIYGGKVLVIPYVMPGFILAKYIYKLTRDLDWPKVEGIILLNHGIFTFADDAKTSYESMIRLVSRAERFLKTKTRIASVSSSAQLVNLTDLAKIRREVSLSRGQSVVAILDGNPDQVRFSSREDIRSVSQRGPLTPDHVIRPKPKPVVIGEDITAGIKRYVQQYRKYFRRNTKKGLVCLEPSPQWALWPGRGTIAFGRSLKDARIVADITAHTTRAIERAQALGGWSVLSEHDIFEMEYWVLEQAKLAKKDHEPVLQGKIALVTGAAGGIGRACVETFLAQGAVVAALDIKDEVEDMFAAPDVLGLKADVTDHSQLRAAVEATVRRFGGLDIVVANAGIFPPSERLEAIQDAAWAKSMRVNLESSQKLLKFAIPFLKLGNDPSVVLIASKNVPAPGPGAGAYSVAKAGLTQLGRVAALELAEHNIRVNILHPNAVFDTAIWTRDVLRTRAKSYGLSVADYKRSNLLKTEVTSADVAALAAALASPLFAKTTGAQIPVDGGNERVI
;
A
#
# COMPACT_ATOMS: atom_id res chain seq x y z
N VAL A 1 -30.99 9.13 -18.25
CA VAL A 1 -30.34 10.26 -17.53
C VAL A 1 -28.97 9.80 -17.11
N ASP A 2 -27.94 10.49 -17.56
CA ASP A 2 -26.56 10.23 -17.14
C ASP A 2 -26.06 11.41 -16.32
N HIS A 3 -25.20 11.10 -15.35
CA HIS A 3 -24.56 12.09 -14.50
C HIS A 3 -23.08 11.77 -14.34
N THR A 4 -22.23 12.77 -14.49
CA THR A 4 -20.79 12.62 -14.22
C THR A 4 -20.22 13.86 -13.52
N HIS A 5 -19.12 13.65 -12.80
CA HIS A 5 -18.25 14.71 -12.28
C HIS A 5 -17.07 14.94 -13.21
N ALA A 6 -17.33 15.07 -14.52
CA ALA A 6 -16.28 15.18 -15.53
C ALA A 6 -15.32 16.32 -15.21
N ASP A 7 -14.01 16.01 -15.09
CA ASP A 7 -12.95 16.95 -14.69
C ASP A 7 -13.02 18.28 -15.42
N SER A 8 -13.29 18.26 -16.72
CA SER A 8 -13.33 19.47 -17.54
C SER A 8 -14.46 20.41 -17.12
N VAL A 9 -15.62 19.87 -16.77
CA VAL A 9 -16.77 20.64 -16.30
C VAL A 9 -16.52 21.14 -14.89
N VAL A 10 -16.16 20.24 -13.96
CA VAL A 10 -15.96 20.63 -12.55
C VAL A 10 -14.80 21.61 -12.40
N THR A 11 -13.73 21.49 -13.19
CA THR A 11 -12.65 22.49 -13.26
C THR A 11 -13.19 23.88 -13.57
N VAL A 12 -14.04 24.00 -14.59
CA VAL A 12 -14.59 25.29 -15.02
C VAL A 12 -15.56 25.83 -13.96
N THR A 13 -16.44 24.99 -13.42
CA THR A 13 -17.41 25.44 -12.42
C THR A 13 -16.78 25.85 -11.09
N ASN A 14 -15.59 25.35 -10.77
CA ASN A 14 -14.84 25.65 -9.56
C ASN A 14 -13.84 26.80 -9.77
N THR A 15 -14.27 27.83 -10.50
CA THR A 15 -13.55 29.10 -10.69
C THR A 15 -14.45 30.27 -10.31
N PRO A 16 -13.91 31.44 -9.94
CA PRO A 16 -14.70 32.64 -9.65
C PRO A 16 -15.68 33.01 -10.78
N ASP A 17 -15.25 32.86 -12.04
CA ASP A 17 -16.04 33.17 -13.23
C ASP A 17 -16.75 31.95 -13.84
N GLY A 18 -16.87 30.84 -13.10
CA GLY A 18 -17.35 29.57 -13.65
C GLY A 18 -18.70 29.66 -14.36
N LYS A 19 -19.65 30.42 -13.82
CA LYS A 19 -20.96 30.64 -14.45
C LYS A 19 -20.86 31.32 -15.82
N LYS A 20 -19.91 32.25 -15.99
CA LYS A 20 -19.65 32.93 -17.27
C LYS A 20 -19.05 31.94 -18.26
N TYR A 21 -18.01 31.20 -17.87
CA TYR A 21 -17.38 30.23 -18.76
C TYR A 21 -18.33 29.12 -19.21
N ILE A 22 -19.21 28.63 -18.33
CA ILE A 22 -20.24 27.65 -18.73
C ILE A 22 -21.16 28.22 -19.82
N ARG A 23 -21.54 29.51 -19.74
CA ARG A 23 -22.31 30.16 -20.81
C ARG A 23 -21.48 30.31 -22.09
N ASP A 24 -20.20 30.62 -21.99
CA ASP A 24 -19.32 30.72 -23.17
C ASP A 24 -19.14 29.37 -23.88
N ILE A 25 -19.07 28.26 -23.12
CA ILE A 25 -18.88 26.90 -23.66
C ILE A 25 -20.16 26.35 -24.28
N TYR A 26 -21.29 26.53 -23.62
CA TYR A 26 -22.53 25.84 -23.96
C TYR A 26 -23.63 26.75 -24.53
N GLY A 27 -23.51 28.06 -24.41
CA GLY A 27 -24.56 29.02 -24.76
C GLY A 27 -25.84 28.77 -23.96
N GLY A 28 -26.99 28.89 -24.63
CA GLY A 28 -28.31 28.59 -24.05
C GLY A 28 -28.71 27.11 -24.04
N LYS A 29 -27.80 26.19 -24.42
CA LYS A 29 -28.11 24.77 -24.59
C LYS A 29 -28.10 23.97 -23.29
N VAL A 30 -27.64 24.55 -22.18
CA VAL A 30 -27.65 23.89 -20.87
C VAL A 30 -28.31 24.76 -19.82
N LEU A 31 -29.05 24.12 -18.90
CA LEU A 31 -29.58 24.80 -17.73
C LEU A 31 -28.47 24.88 -16.66
N VAL A 32 -28.12 26.10 -16.25
CA VAL A 32 -27.09 26.33 -15.23
C VAL A 32 -27.74 26.56 -13.86
N ILE A 33 -27.47 25.66 -12.94
CA ILE A 33 -28.06 25.61 -11.60
C ILE A 33 -26.99 25.96 -10.57
N PRO A 34 -27.24 26.89 -9.62
CA PRO A 34 -26.33 27.11 -8.50
C PRO A 34 -26.18 25.83 -7.67
N TYR A 35 -25.10 25.71 -6.89
CA TYR A 35 -24.96 24.54 -6.03
C TYR A 35 -26.16 24.38 -5.09
N VAL A 36 -26.71 23.18 -5.06
CA VAL A 36 -27.76 22.73 -4.16
C VAL A 36 -27.40 21.32 -3.74
N MET A 37 -27.58 21.00 -2.45
CA MET A 37 -27.30 19.68 -1.92
C MET A 37 -27.96 18.59 -2.79
N PRO A 38 -27.18 17.62 -3.33
CA PRO A 38 -27.71 16.54 -4.15
C PRO A 38 -28.78 15.72 -3.44
N GLY A 39 -29.61 15.02 -4.23
CA GLY A 39 -30.74 14.23 -3.72
C GLY A 39 -32.07 14.98 -3.84
N PHE A 40 -32.95 14.80 -2.85
CA PHE A 40 -34.34 15.27 -2.94
C PHE A 40 -34.47 16.81 -3.04
N ILE A 41 -33.56 17.55 -2.40
CA ILE A 41 -33.56 19.02 -2.43
C ILE A 41 -33.27 19.51 -3.85
N LEU A 42 -32.22 18.99 -4.48
CA LEU A 42 -31.89 19.27 -5.88
C LEU A 42 -33.04 18.89 -6.82
N ALA A 43 -33.64 17.71 -6.65
CA ALA A 43 -34.76 17.27 -7.49
C ALA A 43 -35.95 18.24 -7.42
N LYS A 44 -36.33 18.70 -6.22
CA LYS A 44 -37.39 19.69 -6.02
C LYS A 44 -37.03 21.05 -6.62
N TYR A 45 -35.76 21.44 -6.56
CA TYR A 45 -35.28 22.69 -7.16
C TYR A 45 -35.34 22.63 -8.69
N ILE A 46 -34.87 21.54 -9.30
CA ILE A 46 -34.98 21.30 -10.74
C ILE A 46 -36.44 21.32 -11.16
N TYR A 47 -37.31 20.54 -10.51
CA TYR A 47 -38.74 20.50 -10.82
C TYR A 47 -39.39 21.89 -10.85
N LYS A 48 -39.06 22.75 -9.87
CA LYS A 48 -39.57 24.13 -9.83
C LYS A 48 -39.06 24.98 -10.99
N LEU A 49 -37.78 24.85 -11.35
CA LEU A 49 -37.17 25.61 -12.43
C LEU A 49 -37.64 25.17 -13.82
N THR A 50 -38.05 23.91 -13.97
CA THR A 50 -38.34 23.32 -15.26
C THR A 50 -39.83 23.19 -15.58
N ARG A 51 -40.73 23.75 -14.74
CA ARG A 51 -42.19 23.68 -14.94
C ARG A 51 -42.63 24.22 -16.30
N ASP A 52 -42.04 25.33 -16.73
CA ASP A 52 -42.38 26.03 -17.97
C ASP A 52 -41.25 25.93 -19.01
N LEU A 53 -40.32 24.98 -18.82
CA LEU A 53 -39.15 24.82 -19.68
C LEU A 53 -39.47 23.95 -20.90
N ASP A 54 -39.08 24.45 -22.06
CA ASP A 54 -39.10 23.70 -23.32
C ASP A 54 -37.90 22.74 -23.37
N TRP A 55 -38.08 21.53 -22.84
CA TRP A 55 -37.04 20.49 -22.72
C TRP A 55 -36.27 20.20 -24.03
N PRO A 56 -36.92 20.13 -25.22
CA PRO A 56 -36.22 20.01 -26.51
C PRO A 56 -35.13 21.05 -26.78
N LYS A 57 -35.16 22.23 -26.14
CA LYS A 57 -34.13 23.29 -26.29
C LYS A 57 -32.92 23.11 -25.38
N VAL A 58 -32.96 22.17 -24.44
CA VAL A 58 -31.91 21.95 -23.43
C VAL A 58 -31.28 20.58 -23.61
N GLU A 59 -29.98 20.56 -23.87
CA GLU A 59 -29.18 19.35 -24.07
C GLU A 59 -28.60 18.78 -22.76
N GLY A 60 -28.66 19.53 -21.66
CA GLY A 60 -28.17 19.08 -20.35
C GLY A 60 -28.32 20.10 -19.23
N ILE A 61 -27.96 19.67 -18.02
CA ILE A 61 -27.96 20.51 -16.81
C ILE A 61 -26.53 20.57 -16.26
N ILE A 62 -26.09 21.76 -15.88
CA ILE A 62 -24.83 21.97 -15.14
C ILE A 62 -25.18 22.40 -13.73
N LEU A 63 -24.81 21.59 -12.75
CA LEU A 63 -24.84 21.97 -11.34
C LEU A 63 -23.47 22.51 -10.97
N LEU A 64 -23.39 23.82 -10.70
CA LEU A 64 -22.14 24.48 -10.33
C LEU A 64 -21.50 23.77 -9.12
N ASN A 65 -20.19 23.59 -9.19
CA ASN A 65 -19.38 22.92 -8.16
C ASN A 65 -19.71 21.44 -7.92
N HIS A 66 -20.41 20.79 -8.84
CA HIS A 66 -20.78 19.38 -8.71
C HIS A 66 -20.57 18.59 -10.00
N GLY A 67 -21.21 18.99 -11.10
CA GLY A 67 -21.06 18.24 -12.36
C GLY A 67 -22.15 18.50 -13.39
N ILE A 68 -22.23 17.56 -14.33
CA ILE A 68 -23.10 17.63 -15.52
C ILE A 68 -24.11 16.49 -15.51
N PHE A 69 -25.31 16.77 -16.03
CA PHE A 69 -26.36 15.80 -16.26
C PHE A 69 -26.81 15.88 -17.72
N THR A 70 -27.04 14.74 -18.35
CA THR A 70 -27.70 14.62 -19.65
C THR A 70 -28.88 13.67 -19.56
N PHE A 71 -29.80 13.80 -20.51
CA PHE A 71 -31.05 13.07 -20.52
C PHE A 71 -31.57 12.98 -21.95
N ALA A 72 -32.27 11.88 -22.23
CA ALA A 72 -32.98 11.60 -23.47
C ALA A 72 -33.96 10.46 -23.19
N ASP A 73 -34.85 10.18 -24.16
CA ASP A 73 -35.80 9.05 -24.09
C ASP A 73 -35.10 7.69 -24.23
N ASP A 74 -33.85 7.67 -24.72
CA ASP A 74 -32.99 6.48 -24.80
C ASP A 74 -31.60 6.70 -24.17
N ALA A 75 -31.01 5.63 -23.67
CA ALA A 75 -29.72 5.66 -22.98
C ALA A 75 -28.55 6.08 -23.91
N LYS A 76 -28.58 5.67 -25.18
CA LYS A 76 -27.49 5.94 -26.12
C LYS A 76 -27.38 7.43 -26.41
N THR A 77 -28.50 8.09 -26.69
CA THR A 77 -28.56 9.53 -26.97
C THR A 77 -28.18 10.38 -25.76
N SER A 78 -28.60 9.97 -24.56
CA SER A 78 -28.20 10.59 -23.28
C SER A 78 -26.68 10.52 -23.09
N TYR A 79 -26.08 9.34 -23.36
CA TYR A 79 -24.65 9.11 -23.23
C TYR A 79 -23.82 9.84 -24.30
N GLU A 80 -24.24 9.82 -25.58
CA GLU A 80 -23.59 10.57 -26.66
C GLU A 80 -23.64 12.09 -26.41
N SER A 81 -24.73 12.58 -25.80
CA SER A 81 -24.83 13.97 -25.35
C SER A 81 -23.86 14.29 -24.22
N MET A 82 -23.65 13.36 -23.27
CA MET A 82 -22.64 13.51 -22.22
C MET A 82 -21.25 13.69 -22.83
N ILE A 83 -20.86 12.80 -23.75
CA ILE A 83 -19.56 12.89 -24.46
C ILE A 83 -19.43 14.24 -25.16
N ARG A 84 -20.42 14.63 -25.97
CA ARG A 84 -20.38 15.88 -26.75
C ARG A 84 -20.22 17.12 -25.87
N LEU A 85 -20.96 17.20 -24.76
CA LEU A 85 -20.90 18.35 -23.85
C LEU A 85 -19.57 18.37 -23.09
N VAL A 86 -19.12 17.25 -22.53
CA VAL A 86 -17.82 17.15 -21.85
C VAL A 86 -16.68 17.52 -22.80
N SER A 87 -16.69 17.06 -24.05
CA SER A 87 -15.67 17.41 -25.06
C SER A 87 -15.67 18.89 -25.47
N ARG A 88 -16.76 19.63 -25.26
CA ARG A 88 -16.74 21.10 -25.43
C ARG A 88 -15.97 21.77 -24.29
N ALA A 89 -16.20 21.37 -23.04
CA ALA A 89 -15.43 21.87 -21.90
C ALA A 89 -13.95 21.49 -21.99
N GLU A 90 -13.62 20.29 -22.43
CA GLU A 90 -12.23 19.86 -22.65
C GLU A 90 -11.51 20.74 -23.67
N ARG A 91 -12.14 21.01 -24.82
CA ARG A 91 -11.60 21.91 -25.84
C ARG A 91 -11.40 23.32 -25.31
N PHE A 92 -12.37 23.84 -24.56
CA PHE A 92 -12.25 25.15 -23.91
C PHE A 92 -11.04 25.22 -22.98
N LEU A 93 -10.87 24.22 -22.10
CA LEU A 93 -9.72 24.17 -21.20
C LEU A 93 -8.40 24.07 -21.96
N LYS A 94 -8.33 23.23 -23.01
CA LYS A 94 -7.13 23.09 -23.84
C LYS A 94 -6.73 24.41 -24.50
N THR A 95 -7.70 25.23 -24.92
CA THR A 95 -7.45 26.52 -25.55
C THR A 95 -7.10 27.61 -24.52
N LYS A 96 -7.77 27.63 -23.36
CA LYS A 96 -7.65 28.71 -22.37
C LYS A 96 -6.58 28.47 -21.30
N THR A 97 -6.17 27.23 -21.08
CA THR A 97 -5.17 26.87 -20.08
C THR A 97 -3.93 26.31 -20.77
N ARG A 98 -2.83 27.07 -20.75
CA ARG A 98 -1.51 26.57 -21.12
C ARG A 98 -0.76 26.25 -19.83
N ILE A 99 -0.72 24.97 -19.48
CA ILE A 99 0.14 24.50 -18.39
C ILE A 99 1.53 24.34 -18.98
N ALA A 100 2.52 25.02 -18.40
CA ALA A 100 3.91 24.87 -18.82
C ALA A 100 4.35 23.41 -18.61
N SER A 101 4.93 22.80 -19.66
CA SER A 101 5.65 21.55 -19.51
C SER A 101 6.88 21.82 -18.67
N VAL A 102 6.97 21.22 -17.48
CA VAL A 102 8.14 21.41 -16.62
C VAL A 102 9.07 20.23 -16.83
N SER A 103 10.33 20.55 -17.17
CA SER A 103 11.46 19.62 -17.23
C SER A 103 12.06 19.36 -15.84
N SER A 104 11.28 19.48 -14.77
CA SER A 104 11.80 19.35 -13.41
C SER A 104 12.04 17.87 -13.17
N SER A 105 13.31 17.48 -13.11
CA SER A 105 13.69 16.23 -12.47
C SER A 105 13.12 16.28 -11.04
N ALA A 106 12.38 15.24 -10.66
CA ALA A 106 11.96 15.09 -9.27
C ALA A 106 13.22 15.16 -8.38
N GLN A 107 13.18 15.98 -7.33
CA GLN A 107 14.25 15.95 -6.33
C GLN A 107 14.41 14.52 -5.81
N LEU A 108 15.65 14.07 -5.60
CA LEU A 108 15.90 12.73 -5.08
C LEU A 108 15.15 12.57 -3.75
N VAL A 109 14.19 11.64 -3.74
CA VAL A 109 13.35 11.41 -2.57
C VAL A 109 14.13 10.58 -1.56
N ASN A 110 14.25 11.11 -0.35
CA ASN A 110 14.76 10.36 0.78
C ASN A 110 13.70 9.36 1.26
N LEU A 111 13.99 8.07 1.10
CA LEU A 111 13.05 7.00 1.42
C LEU A 111 12.77 6.86 2.91
N THR A 112 13.69 7.29 3.79
CA THR A 112 13.42 7.27 5.23
C THR A 112 12.41 8.35 5.61
N ASP A 113 12.38 9.49 4.91
CA ASP A 113 11.34 10.50 5.12
C ASP A 113 9.97 9.99 4.66
N LEU A 114 9.89 9.27 3.54
CA LEU A 114 8.64 8.62 3.09
C LEU A 114 8.13 7.61 4.12
N ALA A 115 9.03 6.74 4.62
CA ALA A 115 8.71 5.77 5.67
C ALA A 115 8.26 6.46 6.98
N LYS A 116 8.91 7.57 7.36
CA LYS A 116 8.52 8.37 8.52
C LYS A 116 7.14 9.01 8.35
N ILE A 117 6.85 9.58 7.18
CA ILE A 117 5.51 10.14 6.87
C ILE A 117 4.45 9.04 7.01
N ARG A 118 4.66 7.88 6.39
CA ARG A 118 3.74 6.72 6.48
C ARG A 118 3.52 6.30 7.94
N ARG A 119 4.59 6.19 8.73
CA ARG A 119 4.52 5.80 10.15
C ARG A 119 3.66 6.77 10.95
N GLU A 120 3.90 8.07 10.81
CA GLU A 120 3.17 9.10 11.55
C GLU A 120 1.68 9.12 11.19
N VAL A 121 1.33 8.91 9.91
CA VAL A 121 -0.07 8.73 9.50
C VAL A 121 -0.67 7.47 10.12
N SER A 122 0.07 6.35 10.10
CA SER A 122 -0.36 5.09 10.72
C SER A 122 -0.64 5.24 12.23
N LEU A 123 0.26 5.91 12.95
CA LEU A 123 0.11 6.21 14.38
C LEU A 123 -1.12 7.10 14.64
N SER A 124 -1.34 8.11 13.79
CA SER A 124 -2.48 9.02 13.93
C SER A 124 -3.84 8.34 13.70
N ARG A 125 -3.85 7.34 12.81
CA ARG A 125 -5.01 6.50 12.49
C ARG A 125 -5.27 5.42 13.54
N GLY A 126 -4.22 4.96 14.23
CA GLY A 126 -4.25 3.78 15.10
C GLY A 126 -4.17 2.45 14.35
N GLN A 127 -3.81 2.48 13.06
CA GLN A 127 -3.72 1.31 12.18
C GLN A 127 -2.63 1.54 11.12
N SER A 128 -1.94 0.48 10.70
CA SER A 128 -0.97 0.54 9.60
C SER A 128 -1.66 0.90 8.28
N VAL A 129 -1.00 1.75 7.48
CA VAL A 129 -1.43 2.11 6.12
C VAL A 129 -0.33 1.83 5.10
N VAL A 130 -0.68 1.69 3.83
CA VAL A 130 0.27 1.76 2.70
C VAL A 130 0.35 3.21 2.23
N ALA A 131 1.51 3.63 1.71
CA ALA A 131 1.68 4.96 1.09
C ALA A 131 2.17 4.85 -0.36
N ILE A 132 1.51 5.58 -1.27
CA ILE A 132 1.89 5.69 -2.68
C ILE A 132 2.38 7.11 -2.92
N LEU A 133 3.67 7.25 -3.21
CA LEU A 133 4.24 8.52 -3.67
C LEU A 133 4.03 8.66 -5.17
N ASP A 134 3.31 9.70 -5.59
CA ASP A 134 3.26 10.12 -6.98
C ASP A 134 4.21 11.31 -7.20
N GLY A 135 5.41 10.97 -7.66
CA GLY A 135 6.48 11.90 -8.03
C GLY A 135 6.53 12.20 -9.52
N ASN A 136 5.45 11.99 -10.28
CA ASN A 136 5.42 12.34 -11.70
C ASN A 136 5.61 13.87 -11.89
N PRO A 137 6.07 14.33 -13.06
CA PRO A 137 6.37 15.76 -13.29
C PRO A 137 5.19 16.70 -13.02
N ASP A 138 3.94 16.26 -13.27
CA ASP A 138 2.75 17.06 -13.00
C ASP A 138 2.51 17.25 -11.50
N GLN A 139 2.63 16.17 -10.70
CA GLN A 139 2.49 16.27 -9.25
C GLN A 139 3.65 17.05 -8.62
N VAL A 140 4.88 16.87 -9.12
CA VAL A 140 6.04 17.64 -8.65
C VAL A 140 5.83 19.12 -8.92
N ARG A 141 5.42 19.50 -10.14
CA ARG A 141 5.07 20.88 -10.48
C ARG A 141 4.01 21.43 -9.54
N PHE A 142 2.90 20.71 -9.36
CA PHE A 142 1.82 21.14 -8.47
C PHE A 142 2.32 21.38 -7.04
N SER A 143 3.10 20.43 -6.50
CA SER A 143 3.66 20.54 -5.15
C SER A 143 4.73 21.62 -4.99
N SER A 144 5.28 22.14 -6.09
CA SER A 144 6.33 23.16 -6.10
C SER A 144 5.80 24.59 -6.26
N ARG A 145 4.48 24.79 -6.39
CA ARG A 145 3.92 26.14 -6.56
C ARG A 145 4.14 26.99 -5.30
N GLU A 146 4.41 28.28 -5.50
CA GLU A 146 4.59 29.24 -4.39
C GLU A 146 3.30 29.38 -3.55
N ASP A 147 2.14 29.35 -4.20
CA ASP A 147 0.82 29.50 -3.57
C ASP A 147 0.24 28.17 -3.03
N ILE A 148 0.99 27.06 -3.10
CA ILE A 148 0.42 25.72 -2.90
C ILE A 148 -0.16 25.52 -1.49
N ARG A 149 0.43 26.16 -0.48
CA ARG A 149 -0.06 26.11 0.91
C ARG A 149 -1.43 26.76 1.07
N SER A 150 -1.75 27.75 0.23
CA SER A 150 -3.08 28.37 0.20
C SER A 150 -4.03 27.54 -0.66
N VAL A 151 -3.64 27.24 -1.89
CA VAL A 151 -4.50 26.59 -2.90
C VAL A 151 -4.94 25.19 -2.46
N SER A 152 -4.01 24.36 -1.96
CA SER A 152 -4.32 23.01 -1.49
C SER A 152 -5.27 22.97 -0.28
N GLN A 153 -5.40 24.07 0.46
CA GLN A 153 -6.20 24.15 1.68
C GLN A 153 -7.61 24.71 1.45
N ARG A 154 -7.96 25.06 0.21
CA ARG A 154 -9.28 25.62 -0.12
C ARG A 154 -10.37 24.58 -0.03
N GLY A 155 -10.18 23.40 -0.62
CA GLY A 155 -11.13 22.29 -0.52
C GLY A 155 -11.12 21.37 -1.74
N PRO A 156 -12.10 20.45 -1.82
CA PRO A 156 -12.14 19.35 -2.77
C PRO A 156 -12.75 19.74 -4.13
N LEU A 157 -12.56 18.90 -5.14
CA LEU A 157 -13.14 19.04 -6.48
C LEU A 157 -14.52 18.40 -6.61
N THR A 158 -14.69 17.18 -6.07
CA THR A 158 -15.88 16.33 -6.27
C THR A 158 -16.36 15.72 -4.95
N PRO A 159 -17.60 15.18 -4.90
CA PRO A 159 -18.07 14.37 -3.77
C PRO A 159 -17.15 13.19 -3.44
N ASP A 160 -16.62 12.50 -4.45
CA ASP A 160 -15.67 11.40 -4.23
C ASP A 160 -14.39 11.89 -3.54
N HIS A 161 -13.89 13.08 -3.89
CA HIS A 161 -12.78 13.71 -3.19
C HIS A 161 -13.12 13.95 -1.72
N VAL A 162 -14.32 14.46 -1.42
CA VAL A 162 -14.77 14.75 -0.06
C VAL A 162 -14.73 13.50 0.82
N ILE A 163 -15.26 12.37 0.33
CA ILE A 163 -15.48 11.18 1.15
C ILE A 163 -14.29 10.20 1.16
N ARG A 164 -13.45 10.18 0.10
CA ARG A 164 -12.30 9.27 -0.02
C ARG A 164 -11.01 9.93 0.51
N PRO A 165 -10.38 10.93 -0.16
CA PRO A 165 -9.21 11.65 0.36
C PRO A 165 -9.42 12.57 1.56
N LYS A 166 -10.67 12.92 1.90
CA LYS A 166 -11.02 14.07 2.76
C LYS A 166 -10.77 15.43 2.10
N PRO A 167 -11.44 16.50 2.57
CA PRO A 167 -11.43 17.80 1.89
C PRO A 167 -10.06 18.47 1.73
N LYS A 168 -9.07 18.15 2.57
CA LYS A 168 -7.76 18.83 2.60
C LYS A 168 -6.62 17.84 2.78
N PRO A 169 -5.47 18.04 2.10
CA PRO A 169 -4.25 17.30 2.36
C PRO A 169 -3.57 17.80 3.63
N VAL A 170 -2.73 16.95 4.22
CA VAL A 170 -1.64 17.44 5.09
C VAL A 170 -0.50 17.97 4.22
N VAL A 171 0.04 19.14 4.56
CA VAL A 171 1.24 19.66 3.90
C VAL A 171 2.47 19.24 4.70
N ILE A 172 3.36 18.47 4.08
CA ILE A 172 4.59 18.01 4.71
C ILE A 172 5.55 19.21 4.83
N GLY A 173 6.01 19.46 6.06
CA GLY A 173 7.06 20.43 6.37
C GLY A 173 8.29 19.75 6.97
N GLU A 174 9.20 20.54 7.51
CA GLU A 174 10.43 20.04 8.16
C GLU A 174 10.11 19.10 9.33
N ASP A 175 9.16 19.51 10.20
CA ASP A 175 8.64 18.65 11.27
C ASP A 175 7.40 17.87 10.80
N ILE A 176 7.65 16.69 10.24
CA ILE A 176 6.65 15.73 9.76
C ILE A 176 5.65 15.36 10.87
N THR A 177 6.16 14.98 12.05
CA THR A 177 5.36 14.49 13.18
C THR A 177 4.41 15.58 13.68
N ALA A 178 4.91 16.79 13.92
CA ALA A 178 4.06 17.89 14.36
C ALA A 178 3.08 18.33 13.26
N GLY A 179 3.47 18.26 11.98
CA GLY A 179 2.59 18.54 10.84
C GLY A 179 1.34 17.64 10.82
N ILE A 180 1.55 16.34 10.94
CA ILE A 180 0.45 15.35 10.95
C ILE A 180 -0.43 15.50 12.20
N LYS A 181 0.16 15.73 13.38
CA LYS A 181 -0.61 16.01 14.60
C LYS A 181 -1.47 17.27 14.47
N ARG A 182 -0.94 18.35 13.87
CA ARG A 182 -1.69 19.58 13.59
C ARG A 182 -2.86 19.33 12.65
N TYR A 183 -2.66 18.55 11.59
CA TYR A 183 -3.75 18.16 10.68
C TYR A 183 -4.91 17.49 11.43
N VAL A 184 -4.62 16.48 12.24
CA VAL A 184 -5.63 15.76 13.03
C VAL A 184 -6.39 16.69 13.97
N GLN A 185 -5.68 17.60 14.64
CA GLN A 185 -6.30 18.59 15.52
C GLN A 185 -7.20 19.56 14.74
N GLN A 186 -6.78 20.00 13.55
CA GLN A 186 -7.56 20.86 12.68
C GLN A 186 -8.82 20.16 12.16
N TYR A 187 -8.73 18.88 11.78
CA TYR A 187 -9.88 18.09 11.38
C TYR A 187 -10.90 17.94 12.53
N ARG A 188 -10.43 17.65 13.75
CA ARG A 188 -11.31 17.61 14.94
C ARG A 188 -11.96 18.97 15.24
N LYS A 189 -11.25 20.08 15.04
CA LYS A 189 -11.83 21.44 15.15
C LYS A 189 -12.86 21.70 14.06
N TYR A 190 -12.62 21.22 12.84
CA TYR A 190 -13.55 21.28 11.71
C TYR A 190 -14.84 20.50 12.00
N PHE A 191 -14.73 19.30 12.56
CA PHE A 191 -15.90 18.56 13.03
C PHE A 191 -16.66 19.33 14.11
N ARG A 192 -16.00 19.76 15.18
CA ARG A 192 -16.67 20.44 16.31
C ARG A 192 -17.42 21.71 15.93
N ARG A 193 -16.91 22.48 14.95
CA ARG A 193 -17.54 23.76 14.57
C ARG A 193 -18.72 23.60 13.59
N ASN A 194 -18.84 22.46 12.91
CA ASN A 194 -19.90 22.20 11.94
C ASN A 194 -20.90 21.12 12.38
N THR A 195 -20.54 20.27 13.35
CA THR A 195 -21.37 19.14 13.76
C THR A 195 -22.72 19.56 14.37
N LYS A 196 -23.72 18.72 14.14
CA LYS A 196 -25.07 18.79 14.72
C LYS A 196 -25.28 17.61 15.66
N LYS A 197 -26.31 17.65 16.50
CA LYS A 197 -26.63 16.58 17.46
C LYS A 197 -26.78 15.23 16.73
N GLY A 198 -26.02 14.22 17.15
CA GLY A 198 -26.12 12.84 16.65
C GLY A 198 -25.03 12.39 15.67
N LEU A 199 -24.17 13.29 15.18
CA LEU A 199 -23.02 12.90 14.34
C LEU A 199 -21.81 12.47 15.19
N VAL A 200 -21.05 11.49 14.70
CA VAL A 200 -19.78 11.04 15.28
C VAL A 200 -18.65 11.50 14.36
N CYS A 201 -17.56 12.02 14.94
CA CYS A 201 -16.39 12.43 14.17
C CYS A 201 -15.86 11.25 13.36
N LEU A 202 -15.72 11.42 12.05
CA LEU A 202 -15.03 10.44 11.21
C LEU A 202 -13.55 10.36 11.61
N GLU A 203 -12.93 9.24 11.24
CA GLU A 203 -11.51 8.99 11.47
C GLU A 203 -10.67 10.19 10.96
N PRO A 204 -9.88 10.87 11.81
CA PRO A 204 -9.34 12.21 11.51
C PRO A 204 -7.95 12.22 10.84
N SER A 205 -7.33 11.06 10.58
CA SER A 205 -6.02 10.97 9.92
C SER A 205 -6.08 11.45 8.46
N PRO A 206 -4.98 12.02 7.93
CA PRO A 206 -4.92 12.43 6.53
C PRO A 206 -4.95 11.19 5.62
N GLN A 207 -5.71 11.27 4.53
CA GLN A 207 -5.71 10.23 3.49
C GLN A 207 -4.74 10.56 2.35
N TRP A 208 -4.30 11.81 2.25
CA TRP A 208 -3.24 12.20 1.33
C TRP A 208 -2.43 13.38 1.86
N ALA A 209 -1.22 13.52 1.32
CA ALA A 209 -0.29 14.57 1.65
C ALA A 209 0.25 15.26 0.40
N LEU A 210 0.53 16.55 0.55
CA LEU A 210 1.35 17.31 -0.36
C LEU A 210 2.77 17.33 0.16
N TRP A 211 3.74 16.90 -0.64
CA TRP A 211 5.16 16.97 -0.30
C TRP A 211 5.86 18.01 -1.18
N PRO A 212 6.12 19.22 -0.65
CA PRO A 212 6.69 20.30 -1.45
C PRO A 212 7.95 19.88 -2.21
N GLY A 213 7.95 20.14 -3.52
CA GLY A 213 9.06 19.80 -4.43
C GLY A 213 9.18 18.33 -4.83
N ARG A 214 8.30 17.45 -4.31
CA ARG A 214 8.44 15.98 -4.43
C ARG A 214 7.18 15.26 -4.91
N GLY A 215 6.04 15.95 -4.99
CA GLY A 215 4.79 15.41 -5.47
C GLY A 215 3.73 15.23 -4.38
N THR A 216 2.88 14.22 -4.54
CA THR A 216 1.80 13.90 -3.60
C THR A 216 1.95 12.48 -3.05
N ILE A 217 1.40 12.23 -1.87
CA ILE A 217 1.40 10.91 -1.23
C ILE A 217 -0.03 10.54 -0.92
N ALA A 218 -0.49 9.39 -1.39
CA ALA A 218 -1.78 8.82 -1.02
C ALA A 218 -1.60 7.74 0.05
N PHE A 219 -2.49 7.70 1.04
CA PHE A 219 -2.52 6.70 2.10
C PHE A 219 -3.78 5.86 2.00
N GLY A 220 -3.68 4.59 2.36
CA GLY A 220 -4.84 3.70 2.41
C GLY A 220 -4.58 2.49 3.29
N ARG A 221 -5.66 1.88 3.81
CA ARG A 221 -5.57 0.65 4.61
C ARG A 221 -5.02 -0.52 3.78
N SER A 222 -5.39 -0.54 2.51
CA SER A 222 -4.91 -1.47 1.49
C SER A 222 -4.28 -0.70 0.33
N LEU A 223 -3.56 -1.40 -0.55
CA LEU A 223 -3.05 -0.77 -1.77
C LEU A 223 -4.19 -0.27 -2.67
N LYS A 224 -5.30 -1.01 -2.74
CA LYS A 224 -6.50 -0.60 -3.49
C LYS A 224 -7.05 0.73 -2.98
N ASP A 225 -7.20 0.87 -1.66
CA ASP A 225 -7.69 2.11 -1.05
C ASP A 225 -6.73 3.28 -1.35
N ALA A 226 -5.41 3.05 -1.22
CA ALA A 226 -4.39 4.07 -1.51
C ALA A 226 -4.40 4.49 -2.99
N ARG A 227 -4.63 3.54 -3.92
CA ARG A 227 -4.74 3.83 -5.37
C ARG A 227 -5.95 4.70 -5.69
N ILE A 228 -7.11 4.41 -5.09
CA ILE A 228 -8.30 5.25 -5.27
C ILE A 228 -8.00 6.69 -4.83
N VAL A 229 -7.34 6.86 -3.69
CA VAL A 229 -6.95 8.19 -3.22
C VAL A 229 -5.91 8.85 -4.13
N ALA A 230 -4.93 8.09 -4.63
CA ALA A 230 -3.92 8.58 -5.57
C ALA A 230 -4.56 9.07 -6.88
N ASP A 231 -5.48 8.29 -7.46
CA ASP A 231 -6.18 8.65 -8.70
C ASP A 231 -6.98 9.94 -8.50
N ILE A 232 -7.76 10.01 -7.41
CA ILE A 232 -8.56 11.20 -7.08
C ILE A 232 -7.68 12.43 -6.89
N THR A 233 -6.56 12.26 -6.19
CA THR A 233 -5.57 13.31 -5.98
C THR A 233 -5.01 13.78 -7.32
N ALA A 234 -4.54 12.86 -8.16
CA ALA A 234 -3.85 13.19 -9.41
C ALA A 234 -4.73 13.97 -10.39
N HIS A 235 -6.00 13.62 -10.52
CA HIS A 235 -6.92 14.37 -11.38
C HIS A 235 -7.37 15.69 -10.74
N THR A 236 -7.52 15.74 -9.41
CA THR A 236 -7.83 16.98 -8.70
C THR A 236 -6.70 18.01 -8.81
N THR A 237 -5.44 17.61 -8.67
CA THR A 237 -4.32 18.56 -8.77
C THR A 237 -4.25 19.19 -10.16
N ARG A 238 -4.48 18.42 -11.23
CA ARG A 238 -4.61 18.95 -12.60
C ARG A 238 -5.78 19.93 -12.75
N ALA A 239 -6.94 19.62 -12.18
CA ALA A 239 -8.10 20.50 -12.21
C ALA A 239 -7.81 21.84 -11.51
N ILE A 240 -7.19 21.79 -10.33
CA ILE A 240 -6.79 22.98 -9.57
C ILE A 240 -5.80 23.84 -10.38
N GLU A 241 -4.80 23.25 -11.02
CA GLU A 241 -3.84 24.00 -11.85
C GLU A 241 -4.53 24.70 -13.02
N ARG A 242 -5.45 24.01 -13.71
CA ARG A 242 -6.23 24.60 -14.80
C ARG A 242 -7.15 25.72 -14.31
N ALA A 243 -7.81 25.54 -13.17
CA ALA A 243 -8.65 26.58 -12.56
C ALA A 243 -7.82 27.80 -12.14
N GLN A 244 -6.62 27.62 -11.59
CA GLN A 244 -5.70 28.72 -11.30
C GLN A 244 -5.32 29.51 -12.57
N ALA A 245 -5.19 28.84 -13.73
CA ALA A 245 -4.99 29.51 -15.02
C ALA A 245 -6.24 30.24 -15.56
N LEU A 246 -7.43 29.94 -15.02
CA LEU A 246 -8.70 30.60 -15.32
C LEU A 246 -9.10 31.66 -14.27
N GLY A 247 -8.12 32.22 -13.55
CA GLY A 247 -8.36 33.29 -12.58
C GLY A 247 -8.57 32.82 -11.13
N GLY A 248 -8.50 31.52 -10.85
CA GLY A 248 -8.39 31.00 -9.49
C GLY A 248 -9.22 29.76 -9.21
N TRP A 249 -8.84 29.02 -8.16
CA TRP A 249 -9.56 27.89 -7.59
C TRP A 249 -10.56 28.33 -6.52
N SER A 250 -11.85 28.05 -6.73
CA SER A 250 -12.93 28.28 -5.78
C SER A 250 -13.68 26.98 -5.48
N VAL A 251 -14.16 26.83 -4.24
CA VAL A 251 -14.86 25.64 -3.79
C VAL A 251 -16.15 26.03 -3.06
N LEU A 252 -16.94 25.02 -2.74
CA LEU A 252 -18.12 25.15 -1.89
C LEU A 252 -17.79 25.75 -0.52
N SER A 253 -18.82 26.26 0.15
CA SER A 253 -18.69 26.70 1.53
C SER A 253 -18.27 25.54 2.42
N GLU A 254 -17.61 25.85 3.53
CA GLU A 254 -17.21 24.83 4.48
C GLU A 254 -18.41 24.03 5.03
N HIS A 255 -19.53 24.70 5.25
CA HIS A 255 -20.77 24.06 5.68
C HIS A 255 -21.26 23.03 4.65
N ASP A 256 -21.27 23.38 3.36
CA ASP A 256 -21.71 22.46 2.31
C ASP A 256 -20.77 21.26 2.14
N ILE A 257 -19.45 21.48 2.27
CA ILE A 257 -18.46 20.41 2.28
C ILE A 257 -18.70 19.47 3.46
N PHE A 258 -18.99 20.02 4.66
CA PHE A 258 -19.27 19.23 5.86
C PHE A 258 -20.55 18.41 5.73
N GLU A 259 -21.64 19.03 5.27
CA GLU A 259 -22.91 18.32 5.04
C GLU A 259 -22.73 17.20 4.02
N MET A 260 -21.89 17.38 3.00
CA MET A 260 -21.56 16.33 2.03
C MET A 260 -20.70 15.22 2.64
N GLU A 261 -19.65 15.54 3.40
CA GLU A 261 -18.77 14.54 4.01
C GLU A 261 -19.53 13.67 5.03
N TYR A 262 -20.42 14.27 5.82
CA TYR A 262 -21.18 13.57 6.86
C TYR A 262 -22.56 13.08 6.41
N TRP A 263 -22.87 13.17 5.10
CA TRP A 263 -24.12 12.67 4.57
C TRP A 263 -24.17 11.14 4.64
N VAL A 264 -25.16 10.61 5.37
CA VAL A 264 -25.31 9.17 5.63
C VAL A 264 -25.32 8.33 4.35
N LEU A 265 -25.96 8.80 3.27
CA LEU A 265 -26.01 8.08 2.00
C LEU A 265 -24.66 8.00 1.29
N GLU A 266 -23.81 9.00 1.44
CA GLU A 266 -22.44 8.98 0.91
C GLU A 266 -21.53 8.10 1.77
N GLN A 267 -21.65 8.19 3.10
CA GLN A 267 -20.91 7.33 4.01
C GLN A 267 -21.28 5.84 3.86
N ALA A 268 -22.53 5.53 3.49
CA ALA A 268 -22.96 4.17 3.18
C ALA A 268 -22.17 3.53 2.02
N LYS A 269 -21.62 4.33 1.08
CA LYS A 269 -20.76 3.82 -0.02
C LYS A 269 -19.40 3.32 0.49
N LEU A 270 -18.99 3.75 1.68
CA LEU A 270 -17.70 3.41 2.30
C LEU A 270 -17.84 2.32 3.36
N ALA A 271 -19.06 2.10 3.86
CA ALA A 271 -19.34 1.11 4.89
C ALA A 271 -19.07 -0.30 4.35
N LYS A 272 -17.93 -0.88 4.76
CA LYS A 272 -17.71 -2.33 4.67
C LYS A 272 -18.12 -2.98 5.97
N LYS A 273 -18.88 -4.07 5.88
CA LYS A 273 -19.03 -5.08 6.92
C LYS A 273 -17.95 -6.13 6.64
N ASP A 274 -16.96 -6.25 7.52
CA ASP A 274 -16.19 -7.48 7.82
C ASP A 274 -15.01 -7.18 8.75
N HIS A 275 -14.51 -8.21 9.42
CA HIS A 275 -13.33 -8.17 10.29
C HIS A 275 -12.09 -7.78 9.46
N GLU A 276 -11.36 -6.75 9.88
CA GLU A 276 -10.15 -6.34 9.18
C GLU A 276 -9.07 -7.45 9.28
N PRO A 277 -8.38 -7.80 8.18
CA PRO A 277 -7.31 -8.78 8.22
C PRO A 277 -6.20 -8.38 9.21
N VAL A 278 -5.58 -9.37 9.87
CA VAL A 278 -4.63 -9.14 10.97
C VAL A 278 -3.40 -8.32 10.55
N LEU A 279 -2.94 -8.46 9.32
CA LEU A 279 -1.79 -7.75 8.76
C LEU A 279 -2.20 -6.63 7.80
N GLN A 280 -3.45 -6.15 7.87
CA GLN A 280 -3.94 -5.07 7.02
C GLN A 280 -3.03 -3.84 7.07
N GLY A 281 -2.53 -3.43 5.90
CA GLY A 281 -1.68 -2.26 5.73
C GLY A 281 -0.22 -2.45 6.16
N LYS A 282 0.17 -3.67 6.55
CA LYS A 282 1.57 -4.05 6.78
C LYS A 282 2.30 -4.25 5.45
N ILE A 283 3.60 -3.99 5.47
CA ILE A 283 4.51 -4.17 4.32
C ILE A 283 5.54 -5.23 4.68
N ALA A 284 5.53 -6.35 3.98
CA ALA A 284 6.45 -7.47 4.18
C ALA A 284 7.47 -7.58 3.04
N LEU A 285 8.68 -8.04 3.37
CA LEU A 285 9.69 -8.48 2.42
C LEU A 285 10.05 -9.94 2.73
N VAL A 286 9.95 -10.81 1.73
CA VAL A 286 10.22 -12.24 1.86
C VAL A 286 11.31 -12.64 0.87
N THR A 287 12.39 -13.27 1.34
CA THR A 287 13.46 -13.80 0.47
C THR A 287 13.27 -15.29 0.18
N GLY A 288 13.75 -15.76 -0.97
CA GLY A 288 13.50 -17.13 -1.42
C GLY A 288 12.02 -17.36 -1.73
N ALA A 289 11.34 -16.34 -2.27
CA ALA A 289 9.90 -16.29 -2.41
C ALA A 289 9.34 -17.15 -3.55
N ALA A 290 10.18 -17.65 -4.47
CA ALA A 290 9.73 -18.43 -5.63
C ALA A 290 9.53 -19.93 -5.32
N GLY A 291 9.74 -20.37 -4.08
CA GLY A 291 9.57 -21.78 -3.73
C GLY A 291 9.27 -22.04 -2.26
N GLY A 292 8.61 -23.17 -2.00
CA GLY A 292 8.40 -23.73 -0.67
C GLY A 292 7.88 -22.72 0.36
N ILE A 293 8.58 -22.63 1.49
CA ILE A 293 8.24 -21.78 2.64
C ILE A 293 8.11 -20.31 2.23
N GLY A 294 9.02 -19.78 1.40
CA GLY A 294 8.98 -18.37 1.02
C GLY A 294 7.72 -18.03 0.22
N ARG A 295 7.35 -18.89 -0.74
CA ARG A 295 6.09 -18.75 -1.48
C ARG A 295 4.88 -18.80 -0.54
N ALA A 296 4.83 -19.78 0.36
CA ALA A 296 3.75 -19.91 1.33
C ALA A 296 3.63 -18.68 2.26
N CYS A 297 4.75 -18.07 2.65
CA CYS A 297 4.77 -16.82 3.40
C CYS A 297 4.14 -15.66 2.61
N VAL A 298 4.46 -15.52 1.32
CA VAL A 298 3.84 -14.49 0.46
C VAL A 298 2.33 -14.70 0.40
N GLU A 299 1.87 -15.90 0.08
CA GLU A 299 0.45 -16.24 -0.01
C GLU A 299 -0.28 -15.99 1.32
N THR A 300 0.33 -16.39 2.45
CA THR A 300 -0.24 -16.21 3.80
C THR A 300 -0.34 -14.74 4.19
N PHE A 301 0.68 -13.93 3.92
CA PHE A 301 0.67 -12.50 4.25
C PHE A 301 -0.34 -11.73 3.41
N LEU A 302 -0.48 -12.05 2.12
CA LEU A 302 -1.51 -11.48 1.26
C LEU A 302 -2.92 -11.82 1.75
N ALA A 303 -3.16 -13.09 2.10
CA ALA A 303 -4.44 -13.52 2.66
C ALA A 303 -4.79 -12.80 3.98
N GLN A 304 -3.77 -12.35 4.72
CA GLN A 304 -3.93 -11.55 5.94
C GLN A 304 -3.86 -10.02 5.69
N GLY A 305 -3.93 -9.56 4.43
CA GLY A 305 -4.11 -8.16 4.06
C GLY A 305 -2.84 -7.32 4.00
N ALA A 306 -1.65 -7.93 4.11
CA ALA A 306 -0.38 -7.24 3.90
C ALA A 306 -0.10 -7.05 2.40
N VAL A 307 0.76 -6.09 2.07
CA VAL A 307 1.44 -6.03 0.76
C VAL A 307 2.83 -6.65 0.90
N VAL A 308 3.33 -7.31 -0.15
CA VAL A 308 4.52 -8.16 -0.06
C VAL A 308 5.50 -7.84 -1.18
N ALA A 309 6.77 -7.60 -0.85
CA ALA A 309 7.88 -7.71 -1.78
C ALA A 309 8.43 -9.15 -1.76
N ALA A 310 8.32 -9.84 -2.89
CA ALA A 310 8.75 -11.21 -3.07
C ALA A 310 10.10 -11.22 -3.79
N LEU A 311 11.15 -11.66 -3.11
CA LEU A 311 12.53 -11.63 -3.61
C LEU A 311 13.05 -13.05 -3.85
N ASP A 312 13.56 -13.33 -5.05
CA ASP A 312 14.20 -14.61 -5.38
C ASP A 312 15.23 -14.44 -6.50
N ILE A 313 16.15 -15.40 -6.65
CA ILE A 313 17.13 -15.40 -7.76
C ILE A 313 16.48 -15.81 -9.08
N LYS A 314 15.34 -16.51 -9.02
CA LYS A 314 14.61 -16.98 -10.20
C LYS A 314 13.76 -15.87 -10.82
N ASP A 315 13.79 -15.79 -12.14
CA ASP A 315 13.04 -14.81 -12.95
C ASP A 315 11.51 -14.91 -12.73
N GLU A 316 11.00 -16.12 -12.49
CA GLU A 316 9.57 -16.38 -12.29
C GLU A 316 8.96 -15.58 -11.12
N VAL A 317 9.76 -15.12 -10.15
CA VAL A 317 9.28 -14.36 -8.99
C VAL A 317 8.62 -13.04 -9.38
N GLU A 318 9.00 -12.45 -10.51
CA GLU A 318 8.52 -11.14 -10.95
C GLU A 318 7.02 -11.15 -11.26
N ASP A 319 6.51 -12.26 -11.80
CA ASP A 319 5.13 -12.36 -12.29
C ASP A 319 4.29 -13.47 -11.63
N MET A 320 4.89 -14.40 -10.87
CA MET A 320 4.19 -15.62 -10.40
C MET A 320 2.95 -15.39 -9.51
N PHE A 321 2.86 -14.26 -8.80
CA PHE A 321 1.78 -14.00 -7.85
C PHE A 321 0.58 -13.24 -8.46
N ALA A 322 0.70 -12.74 -9.70
CA ALA A 322 -0.35 -12.05 -10.47
C ALA A 322 -1.27 -11.10 -9.65
N ALA A 323 -0.73 -10.47 -8.61
CA ALA A 323 -1.48 -9.67 -7.65
C ALA A 323 -0.83 -8.28 -7.50
N PRO A 324 -1.61 -7.18 -7.57
CA PRO A 324 -1.05 -5.83 -7.47
C PRO A 324 -0.41 -5.52 -6.11
N ASP A 325 -0.82 -6.26 -5.08
CA ASP A 325 -0.32 -6.22 -3.70
C ASP A 325 1.03 -6.93 -3.53
N VAL A 326 1.54 -7.59 -4.60
CA VAL A 326 2.87 -8.17 -4.64
C VAL A 326 3.79 -7.36 -5.55
N LEU A 327 5.01 -7.13 -5.09
CA LEU A 327 6.13 -6.67 -5.90
C LEU A 327 7.12 -7.83 -6.03
N GLY A 328 7.08 -8.54 -7.15
CA GLY A 328 8.09 -9.54 -7.49
C GLY A 328 9.40 -8.89 -7.92
N LEU A 329 10.53 -9.37 -7.39
CA LEU A 329 11.85 -8.82 -7.65
C LEU A 329 12.86 -9.95 -7.82
N LYS A 330 13.52 -10.00 -8.98
CA LYS A 330 14.69 -10.85 -9.16
C LYS A 330 15.89 -10.24 -8.42
N ALA A 331 16.46 -10.98 -7.46
CA ALA A 331 17.71 -10.61 -6.82
C ALA A 331 18.49 -11.81 -6.27
N ASP A 332 19.80 -11.82 -6.49
CA ASP A 332 20.72 -12.69 -5.76
C ASP A 332 20.97 -12.10 -4.35
N VAL A 333 20.63 -12.85 -3.30
CA VAL A 333 20.83 -12.41 -1.91
C VAL A 333 22.30 -12.31 -1.49
N THR A 334 23.24 -12.79 -2.31
CA THR A 334 24.68 -12.60 -2.12
C THR A 334 25.21 -11.34 -2.79
N ASP A 335 24.43 -10.71 -3.68
CA ASP A 335 24.73 -9.41 -4.26
C ASP A 335 24.13 -8.30 -3.39
N HIS A 336 25.00 -7.59 -2.68
CA HIS A 336 24.60 -6.52 -1.76
C HIS A 336 23.91 -5.35 -2.47
N SER A 337 24.25 -5.08 -3.73
CA SER A 337 23.64 -3.99 -4.50
C SER A 337 22.20 -4.33 -4.88
N GLN A 338 21.96 -5.58 -5.29
CA GLN A 338 20.62 -6.08 -5.59
C GLN A 338 19.74 -6.15 -4.34
N LEU A 339 20.27 -6.65 -3.21
CA LEU A 339 19.55 -6.63 -1.93
C LEU A 339 19.15 -5.22 -1.50
N ARG A 340 20.09 -4.27 -1.58
CA ARG A 340 19.80 -2.87 -1.24
C ARG A 340 18.72 -2.30 -2.16
N ALA A 341 18.86 -2.49 -3.47
CA ALA A 341 17.90 -2.03 -4.45
C ALA A 341 16.50 -2.61 -4.21
N ALA A 342 16.41 -3.89 -3.81
CA ALA A 342 15.16 -4.55 -3.51
C ALA A 342 14.45 -3.96 -2.26
N VAL A 343 15.20 -3.69 -1.20
CA VAL A 343 14.66 -3.00 -0.01
C VAL A 343 14.18 -1.59 -0.38
N GLU A 344 14.99 -0.84 -1.13
CA GLU A 344 14.62 0.51 -1.57
C GLU A 344 13.39 0.50 -2.51
N ALA A 345 13.28 -0.47 -3.42
CA ALA A 345 12.13 -0.67 -4.29
C ALA A 345 10.85 -0.98 -3.49
N THR A 346 10.96 -1.80 -2.45
CA THR A 346 9.85 -2.09 -1.52
C THR A 346 9.33 -0.80 -0.88
N VAL A 347 10.24 0.03 -0.34
CA VAL A 347 9.88 1.30 0.30
C VAL A 347 9.32 2.30 -0.71
N ARG A 348 9.86 2.36 -1.94
CA ARG A 348 9.30 3.21 -3.01
C ARG A 348 7.89 2.79 -3.40
N ARG A 349 7.63 1.49 -3.46
CA ARG A 349 6.36 0.93 -3.95
C ARG A 349 5.22 1.03 -2.94
N PHE A 350 5.54 0.82 -1.66
CA PHE A 350 4.54 0.68 -0.59
C PHE A 350 4.68 1.71 0.53
N GLY A 351 5.78 2.48 0.54
CA GLY A 351 6.02 3.59 1.46
C GLY A 351 6.72 3.23 2.77
N GLY A 352 7.19 1.99 2.95
CA GLY A 352 7.87 1.58 4.19
C GLY A 352 8.22 0.09 4.21
N LEU A 353 8.58 -0.42 5.40
CA LEU A 353 8.86 -1.83 5.65
C LEU A 353 8.54 -2.16 7.11
N ASP A 354 7.73 -3.18 7.34
CA ASP A 354 7.33 -3.61 8.69
C ASP A 354 7.81 -5.04 9.00
N ILE A 355 7.75 -5.94 8.02
CA ILE A 355 8.03 -7.37 8.21
C ILE A 355 9.17 -7.81 7.30
N VAL A 356 10.13 -8.55 7.84
CA VAL A 356 11.16 -9.25 7.04
C VAL A 356 11.12 -10.73 7.36
N VAL A 357 10.97 -11.57 6.33
CA VAL A 357 11.18 -13.01 6.43
C VAL A 357 12.44 -13.37 5.66
N ALA A 358 13.52 -13.60 6.40
CA ALA A 358 14.78 -14.07 5.84
C ALA A 358 14.71 -15.60 5.68
N ASN A 359 14.23 -16.03 4.51
CA ASN A 359 13.98 -17.43 4.19
C ASN A 359 14.96 -18.02 3.16
N ALA A 360 15.54 -17.18 2.27
CA ALA A 360 16.49 -17.65 1.27
C ALA A 360 17.60 -18.51 1.89
N GLY A 361 17.87 -19.65 1.26
CA GLY A 361 18.85 -20.61 1.74
C GLY A 361 19.07 -21.74 0.73
N ILE A 362 20.22 -22.39 0.85
CA ILE A 362 20.58 -23.55 0.05
C ILE A 362 21.01 -24.69 0.96
N PHE A 363 20.79 -25.92 0.53
CA PHE A 363 21.38 -27.09 1.15
C PHE A 363 22.45 -27.65 0.19
N PRO A 364 23.75 -27.46 0.47
CA PRO A 364 24.81 -28.03 -0.36
C PRO A 364 24.80 -29.57 -0.29
N PRO A 365 25.49 -30.25 -1.23
CA PRO A 365 25.70 -31.70 -1.15
C PRO A 365 26.23 -32.16 0.22
N SER A 366 25.87 -33.38 0.60
CA SER A 366 26.26 -33.95 1.89
C SER A 366 27.73 -34.41 1.86
N GLU A 367 28.61 -33.74 2.59
CA GLU A 367 30.05 -34.00 2.62
C GLU A 367 30.59 -34.08 4.06
N ARG A 368 31.44 -35.07 4.34
CA ARG A 368 32.15 -35.18 5.63
C ARG A 368 33.16 -34.03 5.77
N LEU A 369 33.58 -33.75 7.00
CA LEU A 369 34.41 -32.56 7.29
C LEU A 369 35.76 -32.60 6.57
N GLU A 370 36.36 -33.78 6.46
CA GLU A 370 37.63 -34.00 5.77
C GLU A 370 37.54 -33.89 4.23
N ALA A 371 36.33 -33.95 3.68
CA ALA A 371 36.08 -33.97 2.24
C ALA A 371 35.38 -32.71 1.71
N ILE A 372 34.93 -31.82 2.61
CA ILE A 372 34.12 -30.67 2.24
C ILE A 372 34.93 -29.70 1.37
N GLN A 373 34.35 -29.28 0.26
CA GLN A 373 35.02 -28.35 -0.64
C GLN A 373 34.93 -26.92 -0.09
N ASP A 374 36.05 -26.18 -0.12
CA ASP A 374 36.11 -24.78 0.32
C ASP A 374 35.05 -23.90 -0.36
N ALA A 375 34.83 -24.13 -1.66
CA ALA A 375 33.80 -23.42 -2.43
C ALA A 375 32.38 -23.72 -1.93
N ALA A 376 32.08 -24.97 -1.57
CA ALA A 376 30.78 -25.37 -1.03
C ALA A 376 30.55 -24.79 0.37
N TRP A 377 31.58 -24.83 1.23
CA TRP A 377 31.58 -24.18 2.54
C TRP A 377 31.31 -22.68 2.43
N ALA A 378 32.13 -21.97 1.64
CA ALA A 378 32.03 -20.53 1.47
C ALA A 378 30.68 -20.13 0.86
N LYS A 379 30.16 -20.88 -0.12
CA LYS A 379 28.84 -20.65 -0.69
C LYS A 379 27.72 -20.80 0.35
N SER A 380 27.80 -21.83 1.21
CA SER A 380 26.83 -22.00 2.31
C SER A 380 26.87 -20.83 3.28
N MET A 381 28.05 -20.36 3.70
CA MET A 381 28.17 -19.21 4.60
C MET A 381 27.59 -17.94 3.98
N ARG A 382 27.96 -17.63 2.72
CA ARG A 382 27.44 -16.46 2.00
C ARG A 382 25.92 -16.48 1.89
N VAL A 383 25.34 -17.60 1.47
CA VAL A 383 23.90 -17.69 1.22
C VAL A 383 23.07 -17.89 2.49
N ASN A 384 23.47 -18.77 3.40
CA ASN A 384 22.65 -19.15 4.55
C ASN A 384 22.85 -18.27 5.80
N LEU A 385 23.92 -17.48 5.86
CA LEU A 385 24.26 -16.63 7.00
C LEU A 385 24.46 -15.17 6.59
N GLU A 386 25.47 -14.89 5.77
CA GLU A 386 25.87 -13.50 5.47
C GLU A 386 24.75 -12.72 4.77
N SER A 387 24.04 -13.35 3.84
CA SER A 387 22.90 -12.75 3.13
C SER A 387 21.85 -12.16 4.10
N SER A 388 21.54 -12.87 5.19
CA SER A 388 20.56 -12.44 6.19
C SER A 388 21.10 -11.26 7.01
N GLN A 389 22.38 -11.26 7.36
CA GLN A 389 23.04 -10.11 7.99
C GLN A 389 22.96 -8.87 7.11
N LYS A 390 23.22 -9.02 5.80
CA LYS A 390 23.19 -7.92 4.83
C LYS A 390 21.76 -7.41 4.60
N LEU A 391 20.79 -8.32 4.50
CA LEU A 391 19.38 -7.95 4.43
C LEU A 391 18.98 -7.10 5.65
N LEU A 392 19.32 -7.55 6.86
CA LEU A 392 19.05 -6.77 8.07
C LEU A 392 19.74 -5.41 8.04
N LYS A 393 21.02 -5.33 7.65
CA LYS A 393 21.74 -4.05 7.52
C LYS A 393 20.97 -3.04 6.66
N PHE A 394 20.39 -3.47 5.53
CA PHE A 394 19.64 -2.58 4.63
C PHE A 394 18.19 -2.35 5.07
N ALA A 395 17.57 -3.32 5.74
CA ALA A 395 16.18 -3.23 6.20
C ALA A 395 16.02 -2.42 7.51
N ILE A 396 16.97 -2.49 8.44
CA ILE A 396 16.90 -1.87 9.77
C ILE A 396 16.53 -0.37 9.72
N PRO A 397 17.11 0.48 8.85
CA PRO A 397 16.71 1.89 8.78
C PRO A 397 15.21 2.11 8.54
N PHE A 398 14.57 1.22 7.77
CA PHE A 398 13.14 1.27 7.47
C PHE A 398 12.31 0.54 8.53
N LEU A 399 12.81 -0.56 9.11
CA LEU A 399 12.16 -1.24 10.23
C LEU A 399 12.07 -0.34 11.48
N LYS A 400 13.07 0.51 11.75
CA LYS A 400 13.00 1.55 12.80
C LYS A 400 11.85 2.54 12.58
N LEU A 401 11.38 2.65 11.35
CA LEU A 401 10.25 3.47 10.91
C LEU A 401 9.01 2.62 10.58
N GLY A 402 9.05 1.31 10.81
CA GLY A 402 7.94 0.41 10.60
C GLY A 402 6.87 0.53 11.68
N ASN A 403 5.70 -0.02 11.40
CA ASN A 403 4.59 -0.16 12.32
C ASN A 403 4.60 -1.57 12.90
N ASP A 404 4.84 -1.73 14.21
CA ASP A 404 5.05 -3.04 14.86
C ASP A 404 6.02 -3.94 14.06
N PRO A 405 7.28 -3.49 13.90
CA PRO A 405 8.24 -4.14 13.02
C PRO A 405 8.66 -5.51 13.56
N SER A 406 8.73 -6.50 12.66
CA SER A 406 9.05 -7.90 12.99
C SER A 406 9.96 -8.55 11.95
N VAL A 407 10.97 -9.26 12.43
CA VAL A 407 11.88 -10.07 11.65
C VAL A 407 11.68 -11.54 12.03
N VAL A 408 11.53 -12.39 11.02
CA VAL A 408 11.48 -13.84 11.17
C VAL A 408 12.62 -14.45 10.36
N LEU A 409 13.53 -15.14 11.04
CA LEU A 409 14.63 -15.86 10.41
C LEU A 409 14.26 -17.33 10.28
N ILE A 410 14.32 -17.88 9.06
CA ILE A 410 14.09 -19.31 8.83
C ILE A 410 15.43 -20.04 9.00
N ALA A 411 15.66 -20.59 10.19
CA ALA A 411 16.82 -21.40 10.51
C ALA A 411 16.59 -22.86 10.10
N SER A 412 16.86 -23.80 11.00
CA SER A 412 16.72 -25.24 10.72
C SER A 412 16.74 -26.07 11.98
N LYS A 413 16.09 -27.24 11.94
CA LYS A 413 16.29 -28.34 12.90
C LYS A 413 17.75 -28.79 13.03
N ASN A 414 18.60 -28.56 12.02
CA ASN A 414 20.04 -28.90 12.11
C ASN A 414 20.79 -28.10 13.19
N VAL A 415 20.20 -27.04 13.75
CA VAL A 415 20.81 -26.28 14.84
C VAL A 415 20.83 -27.10 16.14
N PRO A 416 19.67 -27.56 16.68
CA PRO A 416 19.65 -28.45 17.84
C PRO A 416 20.09 -29.89 17.52
N ALA A 417 19.88 -30.37 16.29
CA ALA A 417 20.08 -31.77 15.94
C ALA A 417 20.72 -31.97 14.54
N PRO A 418 22.02 -31.67 14.40
CA PRO A 418 22.73 -31.79 13.12
C PRO A 418 22.93 -33.24 12.66
N GLY A 419 23.17 -33.45 11.37
CA GLY A 419 23.50 -34.75 10.79
C GLY A 419 24.92 -34.81 10.21
N PRO A 420 25.58 -35.98 10.19
CA PRO A 420 26.81 -36.17 9.43
C PRO A 420 26.62 -35.75 7.96
N GLY A 421 27.60 -35.05 7.41
CA GLY A 421 27.53 -34.57 6.03
C GLY A 421 26.95 -33.17 5.86
N ALA A 422 26.32 -32.60 6.90
CA ALA A 422 25.63 -31.32 6.82
C ALA A 422 26.44 -30.15 7.44
N GLY A 423 27.78 -30.27 7.53
CA GLY A 423 28.64 -29.33 8.26
C GLY A 423 28.47 -27.88 7.84
N ALA A 424 28.68 -27.57 6.55
CA ALA A 424 28.57 -26.21 6.02
C ALA A 424 27.17 -25.59 6.22
N TYR A 425 26.11 -26.38 6.08
CA TYR A 425 24.74 -25.91 6.29
C TYR A 425 24.43 -25.68 7.77
N SER A 426 24.78 -26.66 8.61
CA SER A 426 24.45 -26.65 10.04
C SER A 426 25.19 -25.53 10.76
N VAL A 427 26.49 -25.33 10.46
CA VAL A 427 27.27 -24.21 11.00
C VAL A 427 26.70 -22.87 10.55
N ALA A 428 26.34 -22.72 9.27
CA ALA A 428 25.75 -21.46 8.78
C ALA A 428 24.40 -21.17 9.45
N LYS A 429 23.52 -22.17 9.61
CA LYS A 429 22.22 -22.01 10.29
C LYS A 429 22.35 -21.80 11.80
N ALA A 430 23.36 -22.38 12.45
CA ALA A 430 23.69 -22.08 13.84
C ALA A 430 24.18 -20.62 13.99
N GLY A 431 25.05 -20.18 13.07
CA GLY A 431 25.47 -18.78 12.96
C GLY A 431 24.29 -17.84 12.72
N LEU A 432 23.34 -18.21 11.86
CA LEU A 432 22.13 -17.43 11.61
C LEU A 432 21.26 -17.32 12.86
N THR A 433 21.16 -18.39 13.64
CA THR A 433 20.43 -18.42 14.90
C THR A 433 21.08 -17.49 15.93
N GLN A 434 22.42 -17.53 16.05
CA GLN A 434 23.15 -16.62 16.92
C GLN A 434 23.03 -15.16 16.45
N LEU A 435 23.11 -14.90 15.14
CA LEU A 435 22.83 -13.59 14.56
C LEU A 435 21.43 -13.10 14.93
N GLY A 436 20.42 -13.97 14.87
CA GLY A 436 19.06 -13.65 15.30
C GLY A 436 18.96 -13.24 16.76
N ARG A 437 19.70 -13.92 17.66
CA ARG A 437 19.77 -13.55 19.09
C ARG A 437 20.43 -12.19 19.29
N VAL A 438 21.54 -11.92 18.60
CA VAL A 438 22.21 -10.63 18.64
C VAL A 438 21.30 -9.53 18.11
N ALA A 439 20.65 -9.74 16.97
CA ALA A 439 19.70 -8.79 16.40
C ALA A 439 18.49 -8.54 17.32
N ALA A 440 17.99 -9.56 18.03
CA ALA A 440 16.93 -9.38 19.02
C ALA A 440 17.36 -8.44 20.16
N LEU A 441 18.61 -8.53 20.61
CA LEU A 441 19.17 -7.66 21.65
C LEU A 441 19.38 -6.23 21.13
N GLU A 442 20.03 -6.08 19.97
CA GLU A 442 20.35 -4.77 19.40
C GLU A 442 19.11 -3.99 18.96
N LEU A 443 18.08 -4.67 18.46
CA LEU A 443 16.91 -4.01 17.88
C LEU A 443 15.76 -3.82 18.88
N ALA A 444 15.89 -4.34 20.11
CA ALA A 444 14.89 -4.21 21.17
C ALA A 444 14.63 -2.75 21.56
N GLU A 445 15.66 -1.89 21.60
CA GLU A 445 15.51 -0.45 21.90
C GLU A 445 14.62 0.28 20.88
N HIS A 446 14.42 -0.30 19.69
CA HIS A 446 13.58 0.23 18.64
C HIS A 446 12.23 -0.48 18.54
N ASN A 447 11.90 -1.38 19.47
CA ASN A 447 10.72 -2.24 19.44
C ASN A 447 10.60 -3.11 18.18
N ILE A 448 11.74 -3.49 17.58
CA ILE A 448 11.77 -4.44 16.47
C ILE A 448 11.93 -5.84 17.04
N ARG A 449 10.96 -6.71 16.75
CA ARG A 449 10.96 -8.09 17.24
C ARG A 449 11.74 -8.96 16.27
N VAL A 450 12.57 -9.87 16.77
CA VAL A 450 13.34 -10.81 15.95
C VAL A 450 13.15 -12.21 16.50
N ASN A 451 12.52 -13.10 15.74
CA ASN A 451 12.27 -14.48 16.14
C ASN A 451 12.82 -15.46 15.09
N ILE A 452 13.11 -16.68 15.51
CA ILE A 452 13.76 -17.71 14.70
C ILE A 452 12.86 -18.94 14.63
N LEU A 453 12.62 -19.42 13.42
CA LEU A 453 11.92 -20.67 13.19
C LEU A 453 12.91 -21.78 12.84
N HIS A 454 12.69 -22.98 13.37
CA HIS A 454 13.48 -24.17 13.07
C HIS A 454 12.62 -25.25 12.40
N PRO A 455 12.30 -25.11 11.09
CA PRO A 455 11.57 -26.15 10.39
C PRO A 455 12.38 -27.44 10.27
N ASN A 456 11.66 -28.56 10.26
CA ASN A 456 12.18 -29.87 9.91
C ASN A 456 11.27 -30.53 8.89
N ALA A 457 11.84 -31.34 7.98
CA ALA A 457 11.05 -32.26 7.17
C ALA A 457 9.90 -31.58 6.38
N VAL A 458 10.16 -30.38 5.84
CA VAL A 458 9.21 -29.65 4.99
C VAL A 458 9.38 -30.12 3.54
N PHE A 459 8.53 -31.06 3.13
CA PHE A 459 8.72 -31.86 1.91
C PHE A 459 8.15 -31.25 0.63
N ASP A 460 7.38 -30.18 0.73
CA ASP A 460 6.81 -29.41 -0.39
C ASP A 460 7.77 -28.30 -0.87
N THR A 461 9.08 -28.55 -0.79
CA THR A 461 10.14 -27.65 -1.27
C THR A 461 10.92 -28.30 -2.41
N ALA A 462 11.57 -27.47 -3.24
CA ALA A 462 12.31 -27.95 -4.42
C ALA A 462 13.48 -28.90 -4.10
N ILE A 463 13.91 -28.97 -2.83
CA ILE A 463 14.97 -29.86 -2.36
C ILE A 463 14.52 -31.34 -2.34
N TRP A 464 13.21 -31.59 -2.22
CA TRP A 464 12.66 -32.95 -2.06
C TRP A 464 12.05 -33.48 -3.37
N THR A 465 12.90 -34.04 -4.23
CA THR A 465 12.40 -34.80 -5.39
C THR A 465 11.81 -36.14 -4.97
N ARG A 466 10.98 -36.75 -5.84
CA ARG A 466 10.41 -38.08 -5.59
C ARG A 466 11.49 -39.13 -5.32
N ASP A 467 12.62 -39.05 -6.03
CA ASP A 467 13.72 -40.01 -5.89
C ASP A 467 14.52 -39.80 -4.59
N VAL A 468 14.73 -38.55 -4.18
CA VAL A 468 15.34 -38.23 -2.88
C VAL A 468 14.47 -38.74 -1.74
N LEU A 469 13.15 -38.52 -1.81
CA LEU A 469 12.20 -39.02 -0.80
C LEU A 469 12.20 -40.55 -0.70
N ARG A 470 12.15 -41.25 -1.84
CA ARG A 470 12.21 -42.72 -1.86
C ARG A 470 13.53 -43.25 -1.28
N THR A 471 14.65 -42.65 -1.67
CA THR A 471 15.98 -43.07 -1.21
C THR A 471 16.12 -42.87 0.31
N ARG A 472 15.69 -41.71 0.82
CA ARG A 472 15.72 -41.41 2.25
C ARG A 472 14.78 -42.31 3.04
N ALA A 473 13.53 -42.47 2.60
CA ALA A 473 12.57 -43.35 3.25
C ALA A 473 13.10 -44.80 3.34
N LYS A 474 13.68 -45.31 2.25
CA LYS A 474 14.33 -46.64 2.20
C LYS A 474 15.50 -46.75 3.18
N SER A 475 16.32 -45.70 3.33
CA SER A 475 17.44 -45.72 4.30
C SER A 475 16.99 -45.82 5.76
N TYR A 476 15.75 -45.43 6.06
CA TYR A 476 15.12 -45.59 7.37
C TYR A 476 14.22 -46.83 7.46
N GLY A 477 14.14 -47.66 6.41
CA GLY A 477 13.24 -48.82 6.38
C GLY A 477 11.76 -48.45 6.36
N LEU A 478 11.40 -47.25 5.91
CA LEU A 478 10.04 -46.71 5.92
C LEU A 478 9.46 -46.56 4.51
N SER A 479 8.13 -46.55 4.41
CA SER A 479 7.47 -46.02 3.22
C SER A 479 7.68 -44.49 3.15
N VAL A 480 7.49 -43.89 1.96
CA VAL A 480 7.58 -42.42 1.84
C VAL A 480 6.53 -41.73 2.72
N ALA A 481 5.33 -42.29 2.82
CA ALA A 481 4.26 -41.72 3.66
C ALA A 481 4.64 -41.76 5.15
N ASP A 482 5.16 -42.90 5.63
CA ASP A 482 5.58 -43.05 7.03
C ASP A 482 6.81 -42.19 7.33
N TYR A 483 7.76 -42.09 6.39
CA TYR A 483 8.92 -41.20 6.51
C TYR A 483 8.49 -39.75 6.68
N LYS A 484 7.49 -39.29 5.91
CA LYS A 484 6.96 -37.94 6.03
C LYS A 484 6.28 -37.64 7.37
N ARG A 485 5.83 -38.67 8.08
CA ARG A 485 5.15 -38.61 9.38
C ARG A 485 5.99 -39.22 10.51
N SER A 486 7.31 -39.26 10.34
CA SER A 486 8.22 -39.90 11.29
C SER A 486 8.41 -39.11 12.60
N ASN A 487 7.83 -37.91 12.71
CA ASN A 487 7.81 -37.12 13.96
C ASN A 487 6.89 -37.74 15.03
N LEU A 488 6.92 -37.18 16.24
CA LEU A 488 6.17 -37.69 17.39
C LEU A 488 4.65 -37.58 17.20
N LEU A 489 4.17 -36.50 16.58
CA LEU A 489 2.75 -36.27 16.32
C LEU A 489 2.21 -37.04 15.11
N LYS A 490 3.05 -37.76 14.37
CA LYS A 490 2.69 -38.53 13.17
C LYS A 490 1.98 -37.69 12.10
N THR A 491 2.34 -36.42 11.96
CA THR A 491 1.77 -35.50 10.97
C THR A 491 2.77 -35.09 9.90
N GLU A 492 2.30 -34.65 8.73
CA GLU A 492 3.16 -33.95 7.77
C GLU A 492 3.35 -32.50 8.21
N VAL A 493 4.54 -31.96 7.96
CA VAL A 493 4.85 -30.54 8.15
C VAL A 493 5.05 -29.93 6.77
N THR A 494 4.34 -28.85 6.48
CA THR A 494 4.29 -28.19 5.17
C THR A 494 4.87 -26.79 5.21
N SER A 495 5.12 -26.23 4.03
CA SER A 495 5.53 -24.84 3.89
C SER A 495 4.47 -23.87 4.43
N ALA A 496 3.18 -24.23 4.31
CA ALA A 496 2.07 -23.47 4.86
C ALA A 496 2.08 -23.41 6.39
N ASP A 497 2.47 -24.49 7.08
CA ASP A 497 2.57 -24.51 8.55
C ASP A 497 3.65 -23.54 9.05
N VAL A 498 4.80 -23.52 8.37
CA VAL A 498 5.88 -22.57 8.67
C VAL A 498 5.44 -21.13 8.39
N ALA A 499 4.76 -20.90 7.27
CA ALA A 499 4.26 -19.59 6.89
C ALA A 499 3.20 -19.05 7.86
N ALA A 500 2.29 -19.91 8.33
CA ALA A 500 1.27 -19.56 9.32
C ALA A 500 1.93 -19.09 10.63
N LEU A 501 2.96 -19.80 11.11
CA LEU A 501 3.69 -19.38 12.30
C LEU A 501 4.51 -18.11 12.06
N ALA A 502 5.13 -17.95 10.89
CA ALA A 502 5.83 -16.70 10.53
C ALA A 502 4.87 -15.49 10.55
N ALA A 503 3.64 -15.66 10.06
CA ALA A 503 2.59 -14.64 10.13
C ALA A 503 2.14 -14.37 11.55
N ALA A 504 1.93 -15.41 12.36
CA ALA A 504 1.59 -15.24 13.77
C ALA A 504 2.68 -14.46 14.51
N LEU A 505 3.96 -14.83 14.32
CA LEU A 505 5.10 -14.11 14.88
C LEU A 505 5.18 -12.67 14.38
N ALA A 506 4.81 -12.39 13.13
CA ALA A 506 4.77 -11.03 12.60
C ALA A 506 3.55 -10.21 13.09
N SER A 507 2.55 -10.85 13.68
CA SER A 507 1.29 -10.22 14.09
C SER A 507 1.32 -9.66 15.52
N PRO A 508 0.30 -8.85 15.91
CA PRO A 508 0.13 -8.39 17.28
C PRO A 508 0.01 -9.50 18.33
N LEU A 509 -0.36 -10.73 17.93
CA LEU A 509 -0.44 -11.89 18.83
C LEU A 509 0.88 -12.17 19.55
N PHE A 510 2.01 -11.91 18.88
CA PHE A 510 3.36 -12.09 19.40
C PHE A 510 4.07 -10.75 19.67
N ALA A 511 3.31 -9.67 19.91
CA ALA A 511 3.85 -8.33 20.17
C ALA A 511 4.79 -8.24 21.39
N LYS A 512 4.80 -9.27 22.25
CA LYS A 512 5.65 -9.37 23.46
C LYS A 512 6.70 -10.48 23.36
N THR A 513 6.97 -10.99 22.16
CA THR A 513 7.91 -12.09 21.93
C THR A 513 9.01 -11.64 20.98
N THR A 514 10.26 -11.70 21.45
CA THR A 514 11.48 -11.48 20.68
C THR A 514 12.57 -12.43 21.19
N GLY A 515 13.51 -12.82 20.32
CA GLY A 515 14.55 -13.79 20.61
C GLY A 515 14.07 -15.24 20.71
N ALA A 516 12.78 -15.52 20.44
CA ALA A 516 12.25 -16.87 20.53
C ALA A 516 12.80 -17.76 19.40
N GLN A 517 13.07 -19.00 19.74
CA GLN A 517 13.48 -20.06 18.82
C GLN A 517 12.41 -21.15 18.86
N ILE A 518 11.66 -21.31 17.77
CA ILE A 518 10.47 -22.17 17.76
C ILE A 518 10.63 -23.28 16.70
N PRO A 519 10.61 -24.56 17.10
CA PRO A 519 10.60 -25.67 16.15
C PRO A 519 9.25 -25.77 15.43
N VAL A 520 9.30 -26.12 14.15
CA VAL A 520 8.13 -26.48 13.34
C VAL A 520 8.42 -27.85 12.73
N ASP A 521 8.20 -28.91 13.51
CA ASP A 521 8.72 -30.24 13.19
C ASP A 521 7.82 -31.43 13.58
N GLY A 522 6.64 -31.17 14.17
CA GLY A 522 5.74 -32.21 14.69
C GLY A 522 6.31 -32.99 15.87
N GLY A 523 7.35 -32.45 16.53
CA GLY A 523 8.12 -33.11 17.59
C GLY A 523 9.20 -34.02 17.03
N ASN A 524 10.46 -33.56 17.03
CA ASN A 524 11.61 -34.39 16.69
C ASN A 524 12.32 -34.90 17.95
N GLU A 525 12.47 -36.22 18.08
CA GLU A 525 13.13 -36.85 19.25
C GLU A 525 14.54 -36.36 19.53
N ARG A 526 15.26 -35.86 18.53
CA ARG A 526 16.63 -35.34 18.71
C ARG A 526 16.66 -33.87 19.14
N VAL A 527 15.50 -33.21 19.18
CA VAL A 527 15.36 -31.77 19.49
C VAL A 527 14.72 -31.53 20.85
N ILE A 528 13.78 -32.40 21.27
CA ILE A 528 13.05 -32.31 22.54
C ILE A 528 13.90 -32.71 23.74
#